data_AF-A0A831TQR5-F1
#
_entry.id   AF-A0A831TQR5-F1
#
_cell.length_a   1.000
_cell.length_b   1.000
_cell.length_c   1.000
_cell.angle_alpha   90.00
_cell.angle_beta   90.00
_cell.angle_gamma   90.00
#
_symmetry.space_group_name_H-M   'P 1'
#
loop_
_entity.id
_entity.type
_entity.pdbx_description
1 polymer ?
#
loop_
_entity_poly.entity_id
_entity_poly.type
_entity_poly.pdbx_seq_one_letter_code
_entity_poly.pdbx_strand_id
1 'polypeptide(L)' 'MDAFARCWMGSHMKLEGWHNWGKAENELTVSYAEYQSVGPGADSDSRVNWSRQLSDEEVSEFQVNDILSGKDNWAPQT' A
#
# COMPACT_ATOMS: atom_id res chain seq x y z
N MET A 1 -8.09 2.22 2.85
CA MET A 1 -6.63 2.38 2.79
C MET A 1 -6.15 1.30 1.85
N ASP A 2 -5.33 1.67 0.87
CA ASP A 2 -4.77 0.71 -0.07
C ASP A 2 -3.29 0.55 0.26
N ALA A 3 -2.82 -0.70 0.34
CA ALA A 3 -1.44 -1.01 0.69
C ALA A 3 -0.88 -2.13 -0.19
N PHE A 4 0.35 -1.96 -0.66
CA PHE A 4 1.11 -3.01 -1.34
C PHE A 4 2.29 -3.45 -0.48
N ALA A 5 2.22 -4.67 0.07
CA ALA A 5 3.27 -5.23 0.90
C ALA A 5 3.96 -6.41 0.19
N ARG A 6 5.29 -6.39 0.12
CA ARG A 6 6.15 -7.44 -0.43
C ARG A 6 5.74 -7.89 -1.84
N CYS A 7 5.37 -6.92 -2.67
CA CYS A 7 4.94 -7.15 -4.05
C CYS A 7 6.10 -7.01 -5.04
N TRP A 8 6.01 -7.67 -6.19
CA TRP A 8 6.87 -7.35 -7.35
C TRP A 8 6.24 -6.24 -8.19
N MET A 9 6.98 -5.16 -8.43
CA MET A 9 6.54 -3.99 -9.19
C MET A 9 7.34 -3.87 -10.49
N GLY A 10 6.64 -3.94 -11.63
CA GLY A 10 7.24 -3.83 -12.96
C GLY A 10 7.60 -2.39 -13.35
N SER A 11 8.43 -2.25 -14.37
CA SER A 11 8.97 -0.96 -14.85
C SER A 11 7.92 -0.03 -15.50
N HIS A 12 6.69 -0.49 -15.64
CA HIS A 12 5.56 0.31 -16.14
C HIS A 12 4.94 1.19 -15.04
N MET A 13 5.29 0.95 -13.78
CA MET A 13 4.91 1.81 -12.66
C MET A 13 5.62 3.15 -12.81
N LYS A 14 4.87 4.24 -12.68
CA LYS A 14 5.45 5.58 -12.63
C LYS A 14 6.20 5.79 -11.33
N LEU A 15 7.24 6.63 -11.35
CA LEU A 15 8.06 6.93 -10.17
C LEU A 15 7.21 7.52 -9.04
N GLU A 16 6.25 8.38 -9.39
CA GLU A 16 5.31 8.99 -8.46
C GLU A 16 4.42 7.94 -7.75
N GLY A 17 4.22 6.78 -8.38
CA GLY A 17 3.45 5.63 -7.87
C GLY A 17 1.94 5.83 -7.86
N TRP A 18 1.49 6.91 -7.22
CA TRP A 18 0.08 7.17 -6.92
C TRP A 18 -0.42 8.43 -7.62
N HIS A 19 -1.73 8.49 -7.84
CA HIS A 19 -2.39 9.61 -8.51
C HIS A 19 -3.57 10.07 -7.67
N ASN A 20 -3.79 11.39 -7.61
CA ASN A 20 -4.88 12.00 -6.83
C ASN A 20 -6.19 12.16 -7.64
N TRP A 21 -6.25 11.60 -8.86
CA TRP A 21 -7.37 11.76 -9.81
C TRP A 21 -7.70 13.22 -10.16
N GLY A 22 -6.71 14.11 -10.11
CA GLY A 22 -6.87 15.54 -10.42
C GLY A 22 -7.53 16.34 -9.30
N LYS A 23 -7.61 15.79 -8.09
CA LYS A 23 -8.21 16.43 -6.92
C LYS A 23 -7.20 16.49 -5.77
N ALA A 24 -6.67 17.67 -5.50
CA ALA A 24 -5.69 17.86 -4.42
C ALA A 24 -6.27 17.52 -3.03
N GLU A 25 -7.58 17.70 -2.82
CA GLU A 25 -8.27 17.30 -1.57
C GLU A 25 -8.16 15.80 -1.26
N ASN A 26 -7.95 14.96 -2.29
CA ASN A 26 -7.79 13.52 -2.09
C ASN A 26 -6.47 13.22 -1.36
N GLU A 27 -5.43 14.02 -1.56
CA GLU A 27 -4.11 13.81 -0.93
C GLU A 27 -4.17 13.87 0.60
N LEU A 28 -5.22 14.51 1.15
CA LEU A 28 -5.44 14.64 2.59
C LEU A 28 -6.33 13.54 3.17
N THR A 29 -7.08 12.82 2.31
CA THR A 29 -8.12 11.87 2.73
C THR A 29 -7.83 10.44 2.34
N VAL A 30 -7.06 10.22 1.27
CA VAL A 30 -6.60 8.89 0.87
C VAL A 30 -5.44 8.44 1.75
N SER A 31 -5.33 7.14 1.96
CA SER A 31 -4.17 6.52 2.59
C SER A 31 -3.65 5.45 1.65
N TYR A 32 -2.47 5.71 1.09
CA TYR A 32 -1.73 4.81 0.21
C TYR A 32 -0.38 4.48 0.84
N ALA A 33 -0.09 3.19 0.91
CA ALA A 33 1.14 2.72 1.54
C ALA A 33 1.82 1.60 0.75
N GLU A 34 3.13 1.53 0.88
CA GLU A 34 3.94 0.45 0.34
C GLU A 34 4.85 -0.11 1.45
N TYR A 35 5.18 -1.40 1.36
CA TYR A 35 6.11 -2.05 2.29
C TYR A 35 6.97 -3.06 1.54
N GLN A 36 8.29 -2.89 1.55
CA GLN A 36 9.29 -3.84 1.02
C GLN A 36 8.92 -4.48 -0.33
N SER A 37 8.29 -3.70 -1.22
CA SER A 37 8.07 -4.14 -2.59
C SER A 37 9.38 -4.05 -3.37
N VAL A 38 9.54 -4.90 -4.39
CA VAL A 38 10.78 -5.07 -5.14
C VAL A 38 10.54 -5.06 -6.64
N GLY A 39 11.60 -4.88 -7.43
CA GLY A 39 11.53 -4.85 -8.89
C GLY A 39 11.75 -3.44 -9.46
N PRO A 40 11.83 -3.31 -10.79
CA PRO A 40 12.24 -2.07 -11.44
C PRO A 40 11.27 -0.89 -11.27
N GLY A 41 10.02 -1.14 -10.81
CA GLY A 41 9.06 -0.09 -10.49
C GLY A 41 8.93 0.22 -8.99
N ALA A 42 9.67 -0.47 -8.12
CA ALA A 42 9.58 -0.36 -6.67
C ALA A 42 10.50 0.73 -6.09
N ASP A 43 10.62 1.87 -6.76
CA ASP A 43 11.35 3.01 -6.23
C ASP A 43 10.49 3.78 -5.22
N SER A 44 10.72 3.55 -3.93
CA SER A 44 10.00 4.20 -2.83
C SER A 44 10.37 5.68 -2.67
N ASP A 45 11.58 6.07 -3.07
CA ASP A 45 12.13 7.40 -2.77
C ASP A 45 11.55 8.48 -3.67
N SER A 46 11.10 8.09 -4.87
CA SER A 46 10.49 8.98 -5.85
C SER A 46 8.96 9.09 -5.73
N ARG A 47 8.35 8.45 -4.74
CA ARG A 47 6.89 8.46 -4.56
C ARG A 47 6.37 9.84 -4.16
N VAL A 48 5.10 10.08 -4.47
CA VAL A 48 4.40 11.27 -3.98
C VAL A 48 4.49 11.39 -2.46
N ASN A 49 4.69 12.59 -1.95
CA ASN A 49 4.90 12.88 -0.53
C ASN A 49 3.72 12.54 0.38
N TRP A 50 2.51 12.40 -0.19
CA TRP A 50 1.29 12.02 0.51
C TRP A 50 1.06 10.49 0.52
N SER A 51 1.97 9.72 -0.08
CA SER A 51 2.06 8.26 0.12
C SER A 51 3.01 7.92 1.26
N ARG A 52 2.99 6.66 1.71
CA ARG A 52 3.68 6.22 2.94
C ARG A 52 4.50 4.96 2.68
N GLN A 53 5.64 4.85 3.34
CA GLN A 53 6.32 3.57 3.53
C GLN A 53 5.97 3.06 4.93
N LEU A 54 5.50 1.82 5.03
CA LEU A 54 5.19 1.21 6.33
C LEU A 54 6.47 0.73 7.02
N SER A 55 6.47 0.73 8.34
CA SER A 55 7.47 0.01 9.14
C SER A 55 7.12 -1.48 9.28
N ASP A 56 8.07 -2.25 9.82
CA ASP A 56 7.87 -3.67 10.14
C ASP A 56 6.74 -3.86 11.18
N GLU A 57 6.60 -2.92 12.11
CA GLU A 57 5.50 -2.90 13.09
C GLU A 57 4.16 -2.57 12.42
N GLU A 58 4.11 -1.54 11.57
CA GLU A 58 2.87 -1.16 10.89
C GLU A 58 2.37 -2.27 9.96
N VAL A 59 3.27 -2.92 9.20
CA VAL A 59 2.86 -4.03 8.32
C VAL A 59 2.41 -5.27 9.10
N SER A 60 2.80 -5.40 10.37
CA SER A 60 2.38 -6.54 11.19
C SER A 60 0.87 -6.57 11.38
N GLU A 61 0.20 -5.42 11.31
CA GLU A 61 -1.26 -5.28 11.38
C GLU A 61 -1.99 -5.71 10.08
N PHE A 62 -1.24 -6.02 9.01
CA PHE A 62 -1.79 -6.38 7.70
C PHE A 62 -1.87 -7.90 7.51
N GLN A 63 -2.07 -8.68 8.59
CA GLN A 63 -2.28 -10.12 8.43
C GLN A 63 -3.65 -10.42 7.82
N VAL A 64 -3.73 -11.56 7.12
CA VAL A 64 -4.98 -12.05 6.50
C VAL A 64 -6.13 -12.07 7.50
N ASN A 65 -5.89 -12.57 8.71
CA ASN A 65 -6.93 -12.65 9.74
C ASN A 65 -7.33 -11.27 10.25
N ASP A 66 -6.40 -10.33 10.42
CA ASP A 66 -6.69 -8.98 10.90
C ASP A 66 -7.52 -8.20 9.86
N ILE A 67 -7.25 -8.41 8.57
CA ILE A 67 -7.95 -7.75 7.46
C ILE A 67 -9.30 -8.40 7.15
N LEU A 68 -9.38 -9.73 7.12
CA LEU A 68 -10.54 -10.44 6.60
C LEU A 68 -11.54 -10.90 7.67
N SER A 69 -11.16 -10.91 8.96
CA SER A 69 -12.04 -11.40 10.03
C SER A 69 -13.34 -10.62 10.17
N GLY A 70 -13.33 -9.31 9.90
CA GLY A 70 -14.55 -8.49 9.96
C GLY A 70 -15.31 -8.65 11.29
N LYS A 71 -16.65 -8.56 11.23
CA LYS A 71 -17.52 -8.73 12.41
C LYS A 71 -17.96 -10.18 12.62
N ASP A 72 -17.83 -11.00 11.59
CA ASP A 72 -18.27 -12.39 11.54
C ASP A 72 -17.14 -13.38 11.84
N ASN A 73 -15.93 -12.88 12.13
CA ASN A 73 -14.71 -13.65 12.35
C ASN A 73 -14.40 -14.58 11.18
N TRP A 74 -14.60 -14.10 9.95
CA TRP A 74 -14.33 -14.89 8.76
C TRP A 74 -12.83 -15.23 8.65
N ALA A 75 -12.52 -16.53 8.67
CA ALA A 75 -11.18 -17.05 8.49
C ALA A 75 -11.19 -17.97 7.25
N PRO A 76 -10.70 -17.50 6.08
CA PRO A 76 -10.70 -18.32 4.88
C PRO A 76 -9.79 -19.55 5.07
N GLN A 77 -10.34 -20.73 4.78
CA GLN A 77 -9.58 -21.99 4.78
C GLN A 77 -9.23 -22.38 3.34
N THR A 78 -8.04 -22.94 3.16
CA THR A 78 -7.50 -23.45 1.89
C THR A 78 -7.96 -24.86 1.59
#